data_AF-A0A1Q7MSR4-F1
#
_entry.id   AF-A0A1Q7MSR4-F1
#
_cell.length_a   1.000
_cell.length_b   1.000
_cell.length_c   1.000
_cell.angle_alpha   90.00
_cell.angle_beta   90.00
_cell.angle_gamma   90.00
#
_symmetry.space_group_name_H-M   'P 1'
#
loop_
_entity.id
_entity.type
_entity.pdbx_description
1 polymer ?
#
loop_
_entity_poly.entity_id
_entity_poly.type
_entity_poly.pdbx_seq_one_letter_code
_entity_poly.pdbx_strand_id
1 'polypeptide(L)'
;MNLRVLCVLCGCFLLTPALAALKPDVLRSTGAVPAHVAGRFREPTGFQQSASGQYFVFDRRAHTVFGIDEQQASSWEIIQIGAESGRIIGPTAFAVEPNGTFVVADAPNGRERIQIFTPAGFRIGGFLLPGRLRPRVVFESFVLNGIGSLQYTGTSILMSQPETGGLITEYALSGVPNRTIGNLRRTGHEHDRELHLALNSGIPLVDPSGGFLFVFQTGEPMFQKFDREGRLIFERHVQGREVDEVMSRLPTTWPTRKTDEGELPLVTPTIRTAAVDRHGQLWISFVAPFTYVYDADGDKARTVQFRAAGLTTPNSLFFGKNDRLLVTPGLYEFLGAGQAGRAGRAGQAGLAERAGWAGRDGLSVEPILPIPPIQPILPIQAFPPIQPIPPLQPFPPLPPVPPT
;
A
#
# COMPACT_ATOMS: atom_id res chain seq x y z
N MET A 1 -38.82 -65.39 34.32
CA MET A 1 -37.47 -65.21 33.75
C MET A 1 -37.63 -65.04 32.25
N ASN A 2 -37.58 -63.81 31.74
CA ASN A 2 -37.21 -63.44 30.37
C ASN A 2 -37.31 -61.90 30.24
N LEU A 3 -36.13 -61.29 30.18
CA LEU A 3 -35.83 -59.87 30.17
C LEU A 3 -36.09 -59.32 28.75
N ARG A 4 -37.04 -58.38 28.58
CA ARG A 4 -37.16 -57.59 27.34
C ARG A 4 -36.50 -56.24 27.59
N VAL A 5 -35.27 -56.10 27.10
CA VAL A 5 -34.53 -54.84 27.04
C VAL A 5 -35.14 -53.98 25.94
N LEU A 6 -35.68 -52.82 26.31
CA LEU A 6 -36.13 -51.78 25.40
C LEU A 6 -34.92 -50.89 25.08
N CYS A 7 -34.32 -51.05 23.89
CA CYS A 7 -33.30 -50.14 23.39
C CYS A 7 -33.97 -48.82 22.99
N VAL A 8 -33.82 -47.79 23.83
CA VAL A 8 -34.10 -46.39 23.46
C VAL A 8 -32.91 -45.89 22.62
N LEU A 9 -33.09 -45.85 21.30
CA LEU A 9 -32.18 -45.16 20.38
C LEU A 9 -32.36 -43.65 20.59
N CYS A 10 -31.52 -43.07 21.44
CA CYS A 10 -31.36 -41.62 21.53
C CYS A 10 -30.63 -41.15 20.27
N GLY A 11 -31.38 -40.64 19.29
CA GLY A 11 -30.82 -40.00 18.10
C GLY A 11 -30.10 -38.71 18.49
N CYS A 12 -28.78 -38.80 18.72
CA CYS A 12 -27.91 -37.63 18.73
C CYS A 12 -27.91 -37.02 17.32
N PHE A 13 -28.75 -36.02 17.09
CA PHE A 13 -28.57 -35.09 15.98
C PHE A 13 -27.27 -34.32 16.21
N LEU A 14 -26.18 -34.84 15.64
CA LEU A 14 -24.96 -34.07 15.44
C LEU A 14 -25.31 -32.97 14.43
N LEU A 15 -25.62 -31.78 14.93
CA LEU A 15 -25.57 -30.55 14.15
C LEU A 15 -24.11 -30.36 13.74
N THR A 16 -23.72 -30.97 12.61
CA THR A 16 -22.49 -30.58 11.92
C THR A 16 -22.70 -29.13 11.49
N PRO A 17 -21.95 -28.15 12.03
CA PRO A 17 -22.00 -26.82 11.45
C PRO A 17 -21.52 -26.99 10.01
N ALA A 18 -22.41 -26.69 9.05
CA ALA A 18 -21.95 -26.48 7.69
C ALA A 18 -20.85 -25.42 7.78
N LEU A 19 -19.64 -25.79 7.39
CA LEU A 19 -18.51 -24.86 7.22
C LEU A 19 -18.93 -23.88 6.14
N ALA A 20 -19.68 -22.84 6.54
CA ALA A 20 -19.98 -21.72 5.69
C ALA A 20 -18.62 -21.11 5.33
N ALA A 21 -18.31 -21.06 4.03
CA ALA A 21 -17.14 -20.35 3.55
C ALA A 21 -17.16 -18.95 4.18
N LEU A 22 -16.11 -18.61 4.94
CA LEU A 22 -15.96 -17.30 5.57
C LEU A 22 -16.02 -16.27 4.46
N LYS A 23 -17.16 -15.57 4.35
CA LYS A 23 -17.30 -14.47 3.39
C LYS A 23 -16.33 -13.36 3.80
N PRO A 24 -15.70 -12.67 2.85
CA PRO A 24 -14.88 -11.51 3.15
C PRO A 24 -15.63 -10.49 4.00
N ASP A 25 -14.97 -9.99 5.04
CA ASP A 25 -15.43 -8.85 5.83
C ASP A 25 -15.38 -7.59 4.97
N VAL A 26 -16.54 -6.97 4.73
CA VAL A 26 -16.60 -5.73 3.94
C VAL A 26 -16.41 -4.53 4.86
N LEU A 27 -15.26 -3.87 4.79
CA LEU A 27 -15.02 -2.61 5.46
C LEU A 27 -15.51 -1.45 4.60
N ARG A 28 -16.47 -0.69 5.13
CA ARG A 28 -16.98 0.52 4.49
C ARG A 28 -16.22 1.74 4.98
N SER A 29 -15.94 2.65 4.06
CA SER A 29 -15.25 3.89 4.39
C SER A 29 -16.11 4.74 5.33
N THR A 30 -15.46 5.33 6.34
CA THR A 30 -16.08 6.26 7.30
C THR A 30 -15.97 7.71 6.86
N GLY A 31 -15.12 7.99 5.88
CA GLY A 31 -14.84 9.35 5.41
C GLY A 31 -13.76 9.33 4.34
N ALA A 32 -13.57 10.47 3.69
CA ALA A 32 -12.51 10.69 2.73
C ALA A 32 -12.06 12.14 2.83
N VAL A 33 -10.83 12.43 2.42
CA VAL A 33 -10.40 13.81 2.22
C VAL A 33 -11.41 14.54 1.32
N PRO A 34 -11.95 15.71 1.72
CA PRO A 34 -12.97 16.41 0.94
C PRO A 34 -12.54 16.70 -0.49
N ALA A 35 -13.48 16.61 -1.44
CA ALA A 35 -13.18 16.71 -2.87
C ALA A 35 -12.42 17.99 -3.27
N HIS A 36 -12.68 19.11 -2.62
CA HIS A 36 -11.98 20.38 -2.90
C HIS A 36 -10.51 20.37 -2.44
N VAL A 37 -10.16 19.57 -1.42
CA VAL A 37 -8.77 19.32 -1.00
C VAL A 37 -8.15 18.24 -1.87
N ALA A 38 -8.85 17.12 -2.05
CA ALA A 38 -8.37 15.96 -2.81
C ALA A 38 -8.09 16.29 -4.29
N GLY A 39 -8.86 17.21 -4.88
CA GLY A 39 -8.69 17.67 -6.26
C GLY A 39 -7.36 18.38 -6.55
N ARG A 40 -6.55 18.66 -5.53
CA ARG A 40 -5.19 19.23 -5.69
C ARG A 40 -4.12 18.19 -5.98
N PHE A 41 -4.41 16.91 -5.70
CA PHE A 41 -3.45 15.82 -5.85
C PHE A 41 -3.62 15.15 -7.22
N ARG A 42 -2.50 14.80 -7.87
CA ARG A 42 -2.44 14.16 -9.17
C ARG A 42 -2.37 12.64 -9.06
N GLU A 43 -1.47 12.14 -8.22
CA GLU A 43 -1.28 10.69 -8.00
C GLU A 43 -0.83 10.44 -6.55
N PRO A 44 -1.75 10.48 -5.58
CA PRO A 44 -1.42 10.22 -4.19
C PRO A 44 -1.11 8.73 -3.99
N THR A 45 0.14 8.44 -3.66
CA THR A 45 0.67 7.08 -3.47
C THR A 45 0.86 6.70 -2.00
N GLY A 46 0.84 7.69 -1.11
CA GLY A 46 0.80 7.47 0.33
C GLY A 46 -0.08 8.51 1.03
N PHE A 47 -0.80 8.06 2.05
CA PHE A 47 -1.64 8.88 2.91
C PHE A 47 -1.41 8.48 4.37
N GLN A 48 -0.64 9.28 5.10
CA GLN A 48 -0.14 8.98 6.44
C GLN A 48 -0.49 10.10 7.41
N GLN A 49 -0.44 9.84 8.73
CA GLN A 49 -0.80 10.80 9.76
C GLN A 49 0.20 10.78 10.92
N SER A 50 0.64 11.95 11.38
CA SER A 50 1.42 12.07 12.61
C SER A 50 0.55 11.97 13.86
N ALA A 51 1.17 11.81 15.03
CA ALA A 51 0.48 11.85 16.33
C ALA A 51 -0.14 13.23 16.63
N SER A 52 0.39 14.31 16.05
CA SER A 52 -0.18 15.66 16.16
C SER A 52 -1.48 15.83 15.36
N GLY A 53 -1.84 14.87 14.51
CA GLY A 53 -3.08 14.88 13.73
C GLY A 53 -2.94 15.38 12.29
N GLN A 54 -1.79 15.97 11.94
CA GLN A 54 -1.48 16.40 10.56
C GLN A 54 -1.41 15.17 9.63
N TYR A 55 -2.03 15.27 8.46
CA TYR A 55 -1.86 14.26 7.41
C TYR A 55 -0.80 14.67 6.39
N PHE A 56 -0.17 13.66 5.83
CA PHE A 56 0.84 13.75 4.78
C PHE A 56 0.33 12.99 3.57
N VAL A 57 0.28 13.68 2.43
CA VAL A 57 -0.05 13.07 1.13
C VAL A 57 1.20 13.08 0.27
N PHE A 58 1.65 11.89 -0.09
CA PHE A 58 2.81 11.67 -0.95
C PHE A 58 2.37 11.53 -2.40
N ASP A 59 2.52 12.61 -3.16
CA ASP A 59 2.08 12.66 -4.54
C ASP A 59 3.25 12.37 -5.50
N ARG A 60 3.21 11.18 -6.09
CA ARG A 60 4.30 10.72 -6.96
C ARG A 60 4.34 11.50 -8.27
N ARG A 61 3.19 11.85 -8.85
CA ARG A 61 3.13 12.56 -10.14
C ARG A 61 3.46 14.03 -10.01
N ALA A 62 3.07 14.66 -8.91
CA ALA A 62 3.42 16.04 -8.62
C ALA A 62 4.88 16.20 -8.16
N HIS A 63 5.53 15.11 -7.70
CA HIS A 63 6.83 15.14 -7.03
C HIS A 63 6.78 16.10 -5.81
N THR A 64 5.70 15.98 -5.05
CA THR A 64 5.37 16.91 -3.96
C THR A 64 4.90 16.11 -2.75
N VAL A 65 5.25 16.59 -1.56
CA VAL A 65 4.61 16.14 -0.32
C VAL A 65 3.67 17.24 0.14
N PHE A 66 2.41 16.91 0.35
CA PHE A 66 1.41 17.84 0.85
C PHE A 66 1.09 17.58 2.33
N GLY A 67 0.85 18.66 3.05
CA GLY A 67 0.24 18.64 4.38
C GLY A 67 -1.25 18.87 4.28
N ILE A 68 -2.01 18.21 5.15
CA ILE A 68 -3.42 18.49 5.39
C ILE A 68 -3.60 18.68 6.90
N ASP A 69 -4.38 19.68 7.30
CA ASP A 69 -4.73 19.87 8.71
C ASP A 69 -5.58 18.71 9.27
N GLU A 70 -5.67 18.60 10.60
CA GLU A 70 -6.36 17.48 11.26
C GLU A 70 -7.86 17.42 10.87
N GLN A 71 -8.47 18.57 10.57
CA GLN A 71 -9.87 18.73 10.17
C GLN A 71 -10.11 18.45 8.67
N GLN A 72 -9.04 18.24 7.89
CA GLN A 72 -9.08 18.10 6.43
C GLN A 72 -9.71 19.27 5.69
N ALA A 73 -9.62 20.47 6.27
CA ALA A 73 -10.23 21.68 5.71
C ALA A 73 -9.30 22.39 4.71
N SER A 74 -7.99 22.24 4.86
CA SER A 74 -6.99 22.88 4.02
C SER A 74 -5.79 21.99 3.75
N SER A 75 -5.06 22.30 2.68
CA SER A 75 -3.79 21.65 2.36
C SER A 75 -2.73 22.66 1.91
N TRP A 76 -1.47 22.28 2.05
CA TRP A 76 -0.32 23.07 1.62
C TRP A 76 0.80 22.17 1.12
N GLU A 77 1.72 22.72 0.33
CA GLU A 77 2.93 22.00 -0.09
C GLU A 77 3.95 22.04 1.05
N ILE A 78 4.41 20.88 1.48
CA ILE A 78 5.50 20.72 2.46
C ILE A 78 6.84 20.65 1.72
N ILE A 79 6.89 19.87 0.63
CA ILE A 79 8.09 19.68 -0.21
C ILE A 79 7.73 19.86 -1.66
N GLN A 80 8.57 20.56 -2.43
CA GLN A 80 8.37 20.84 -3.84
C GLN A 80 9.31 20.02 -4.74
N ILE A 81 8.98 19.98 -6.03
CA ILE A 81 9.79 19.34 -7.06
C ILE A 81 11.15 20.05 -7.23
N GLY A 82 12.22 19.26 -7.34
CA GLY A 82 13.57 19.74 -7.62
C GLY A 82 14.66 18.69 -7.34
N ALA A 83 15.84 18.89 -7.91
CA ALA A 83 16.97 17.96 -7.77
C ALA A 83 17.90 18.31 -6.59
N GLU A 84 17.83 19.54 -6.10
CA GLU A 84 18.60 20.04 -4.98
C GLU A 84 18.20 19.38 -3.65
N SER A 85 19.05 19.54 -2.64
CA SER A 85 18.73 19.09 -1.27
C SER A 85 17.58 19.91 -0.72
N GLY A 86 16.60 19.24 -0.10
CA GLY A 86 15.39 19.91 0.40
C GLY A 86 14.21 19.88 -0.59
N ARG A 87 14.46 19.49 -1.83
CA ARG A 87 13.44 19.20 -2.85
C ARG A 87 13.52 17.75 -3.29
N ILE A 88 12.49 17.29 -4.00
CA ILE A 88 12.42 15.88 -4.43
C ILE A 88 12.17 15.76 -5.93
N ILE A 89 12.78 14.75 -6.56
CA ILE A 89 12.51 14.44 -7.96
C ILE A 89 12.62 12.94 -8.22
N GLY A 90 11.61 12.40 -8.90
CA GLY A 90 11.45 10.96 -9.12
C GLY A 90 11.37 10.20 -7.80
N PRO A 91 10.46 10.58 -6.88
CA PRO A 91 10.37 9.92 -5.59
C PRO A 91 9.79 8.52 -5.71
N THR A 92 10.31 7.58 -4.92
CA THR A 92 9.95 6.15 -5.00
C THR A 92 9.26 5.64 -3.76
N ALA A 93 9.70 6.07 -2.58
CA ALA A 93 9.19 5.56 -1.32
C ALA A 93 9.23 6.66 -0.25
N PHE A 94 8.33 6.52 0.72
CA PHE A 94 8.08 7.52 1.74
C PHE A 94 7.66 6.85 3.06
N ALA A 95 8.07 7.41 4.19
CA ALA A 95 7.57 6.99 5.50
C ALA A 95 7.56 8.15 6.49
N VAL A 96 6.50 8.21 7.31
CA VAL A 96 6.27 9.20 8.36
C VAL A 96 6.35 8.52 9.72
N GLU A 97 7.04 9.15 10.65
CA GLU A 97 7.07 8.76 12.06
C GLU A 97 5.99 9.48 12.88
N PRO A 98 5.62 8.97 14.07
CA PRO A 98 4.59 9.58 14.91
C PRO A 98 4.87 11.05 15.26
N ASN A 99 6.12 11.47 15.38
CA ASN A 99 6.49 12.87 15.61
C ASN A 99 6.32 13.77 14.37
N GLY A 100 5.93 13.20 13.23
CA GLY A 100 5.74 13.88 11.94
C GLY A 100 7.03 14.10 11.14
N THR A 101 8.19 13.68 11.65
CA THR A 101 9.40 13.59 10.80
C THR A 101 9.17 12.52 9.74
N PHE A 102 9.70 12.75 8.55
CA PHE A 102 9.48 11.83 7.45
C PHE A 102 10.71 11.71 6.57
N VAL A 103 10.78 10.60 5.85
CA VAL A 103 11.83 10.34 4.88
C VAL A 103 11.27 10.17 3.49
N VAL A 104 12.05 10.57 2.50
CA VAL A 104 11.74 10.39 1.09
C VAL A 104 12.95 9.74 0.42
N ALA A 105 12.70 8.65 -0.30
CA ALA A 105 13.62 8.14 -1.30
C ALA A 105 13.32 8.80 -2.64
N ASP A 106 14.31 9.46 -3.22
CA ASP A 106 14.22 10.09 -4.54
C ASP A 106 15.49 9.84 -5.36
N ALA A 107 15.44 10.12 -6.67
CA ALA A 107 16.55 9.78 -7.57
C ALA A 107 16.83 10.88 -8.59
N PRO A 108 17.35 12.05 -8.16
CA PRO A 108 17.81 13.08 -9.09
C PRO A 108 18.89 12.52 -10.02
N ASN A 109 18.69 12.69 -11.33
CA ASN A 109 19.62 12.21 -12.37
C ASN A 109 19.95 10.71 -12.23
N GLY A 110 19.01 9.89 -11.77
CA GLY A 110 19.20 8.45 -11.57
C GLY A 110 20.04 8.06 -10.36
N ARG A 111 20.47 9.02 -9.52
CA ARG A 111 21.21 8.74 -8.27
C ARG A 111 20.25 8.64 -7.11
N GLU A 112 20.02 7.44 -6.62
CA GLU A 112 19.17 7.21 -5.46
C GLU A 112 19.76 7.84 -4.20
N ARG A 113 18.90 8.55 -3.48
CA ARG A 113 19.22 9.17 -2.21
C ARG A 113 18.04 9.05 -1.27
N ILE A 114 18.37 9.13 0.01
CA ILE A 114 17.41 9.30 1.09
C ILE A 114 17.53 10.72 1.61
N GLN A 115 16.40 11.37 1.84
CA GLN A 115 16.32 12.67 2.51
C GLN A 115 15.37 12.60 3.70
N ILE A 116 15.76 13.24 4.80
CA ILE A 116 15.05 13.24 6.08
C ILE A 116 14.57 14.66 6.36
N PHE A 117 13.30 14.81 6.73
CA PHE A 117 12.62 16.09 6.87
C PHE A 117 11.90 16.22 8.21
N THR A 118 11.78 17.46 8.69
CA THR A 118 10.85 17.83 9.76
C THR A 118 9.40 17.83 9.25
N PRO A 119 8.39 17.86 10.15
CA PRO A 119 6.97 17.96 9.73
C PRO A 119 6.66 19.17 8.83
N ALA A 120 7.44 20.25 8.98
CA ALA A 120 7.31 21.49 8.20
C ALA A 120 8.07 21.44 6.87
N GLY A 121 8.76 20.35 6.54
CA GLY A 121 9.47 20.18 5.27
C GLY A 121 10.92 20.66 5.26
N PHE A 122 11.48 21.05 6.40
CA PHE A 122 12.89 21.38 6.49
C PHE A 122 13.73 20.11 6.46
N ARG A 123 14.68 20.01 5.52
CA ARG A 123 15.62 18.89 5.47
C ARG A 123 16.58 18.95 6.66
N ILE A 124 16.65 17.86 7.41
CA ILE A 124 17.53 17.70 8.58
C ILE A 124 18.63 16.66 8.36
N GLY A 125 18.55 15.88 7.29
CA GLY A 125 19.55 14.86 7.00
C GLY A 125 19.27 14.10 5.71
N GLY A 126 20.04 13.04 5.50
CA GLY A 126 19.96 12.20 4.33
C GLY A 126 21.32 11.81 3.78
N PHE A 127 21.33 10.83 2.89
CA PHE A 127 22.53 10.22 2.34
C PHE A 127 22.29 9.75 0.90
N LEU A 128 23.38 9.64 0.14
CA LEU A 128 23.36 8.95 -1.15
C LEU A 128 23.50 7.46 -0.91
N LEU A 129 22.80 6.66 -1.70
CA LEU A 129 22.97 5.21 -1.63
C LEU A 129 24.15 4.75 -2.49
N PRO A 130 24.98 3.82 -1.98
CA PRO A 130 26.02 3.21 -2.78
C PRO A 130 25.36 2.27 -3.79
N GLY A 131 25.38 2.64 -5.06
CA GLY A 131 24.75 1.88 -6.13
C GLY A 131 25.01 2.52 -7.48
N ARG A 132 25.03 1.73 -8.55
CA ARG A 132 25.14 2.27 -9.90
C ARG A 132 23.87 3.06 -10.20
N LEU A 133 24.00 4.12 -10.99
CA LEU A 133 22.90 4.59 -11.83
C LEU A 133 22.29 3.34 -12.45
N ARG A 134 21.01 3.08 -12.23
CA ARG A 134 20.27 2.07 -12.97
C ARG A 134 18.95 2.68 -13.41
N PRO A 135 18.53 2.45 -14.66
CA PRO A 135 17.21 2.86 -15.11
C PRO A 135 16.16 2.15 -14.26
N ARG A 136 15.35 2.97 -13.61
CA ARG A 136 14.26 2.51 -12.76
C ARG A 136 13.06 2.12 -13.62
N VAL A 137 12.57 0.91 -13.42
CA VAL A 137 11.36 0.39 -14.01
C VAL A 137 10.22 0.70 -13.05
N VAL A 138 9.32 1.57 -13.50
CA VAL A 138 8.07 1.89 -12.80
C VAL A 138 6.92 1.25 -13.57
N PHE A 139 6.06 0.53 -12.86
CA PHE A 139 4.82 -0.03 -13.39
C PHE A 139 3.66 0.40 -12.49
N GLU A 140 2.68 1.11 -13.05
CA GLU A 140 1.67 1.84 -12.28
C GLU A 140 2.32 2.70 -11.17
N SER A 141 1.98 2.43 -9.90
CA SER A 141 2.54 3.06 -8.71
C SER A 141 3.64 2.21 -8.05
N PHE A 142 4.22 1.24 -8.76
CA PHE A 142 5.25 0.35 -8.22
C PHE A 142 6.60 0.61 -8.85
N VAL A 143 7.63 0.60 -8.03
CA VAL A 143 9.03 0.63 -8.45
C VAL A 143 9.52 -0.81 -8.38
N LEU A 144 9.92 -1.35 -9.52
CA LEU A 144 10.21 -2.79 -9.68
C LEU A 144 11.68 -3.14 -9.43
N ASN A 145 12.57 -2.15 -9.50
CA ASN A 145 13.99 -2.25 -9.17
C ASN A 145 14.47 -0.97 -8.48
N GLY A 146 15.46 -1.09 -7.58
CA GLY A 146 15.87 -0.02 -6.67
C GLY A 146 14.95 0.08 -5.46
N ILE A 147 14.90 1.25 -4.82
CA ILE A 147 14.13 1.42 -3.57
C ILE A 147 12.65 1.52 -3.91
N GLY A 148 11.93 0.39 -3.88
CA GLY A 148 10.48 0.36 -4.05
C GLY A 148 9.68 0.50 -2.76
N SER A 149 10.31 0.28 -1.62
CA SER A 149 9.69 0.33 -0.31
C SER A 149 10.73 0.69 0.75
N LEU A 150 10.28 1.38 1.79
CA LEU A 150 11.09 1.66 2.97
C LEU A 150 10.21 1.76 4.21
N GLN A 151 10.81 1.57 5.38
CA GLN A 151 10.22 1.88 6.68
C GLN A 151 11.19 2.79 7.43
N TYR A 152 10.67 3.83 8.08
CA TYR A 152 11.43 4.73 8.94
C TYR A 152 10.98 4.47 10.38
N THR A 153 11.92 4.50 11.34
CA THR A 153 11.65 4.22 12.77
C THR A 153 12.02 5.39 13.67
N GLY A 154 12.32 6.56 13.09
CA GLY A 154 12.87 7.72 13.80
C GLY A 154 14.37 7.63 14.06
N THR A 155 14.93 6.42 14.08
CA THR A 155 16.34 6.14 14.40
C THR A 155 17.07 5.34 13.32
N SER A 156 16.32 4.61 12.49
CA SER A 156 16.83 3.78 11.41
C SER A 156 15.90 3.83 10.20
N ILE A 157 16.43 3.42 9.05
CA ILE A 157 15.68 3.28 7.81
C ILE A 157 15.88 1.87 7.28
N LEU A 158 14.80 1.12 7.13
CA LEU A 158 14.79 -0.22 6.58
C LEU A 158 14.39 -0.15 5.12
N MET A 159 15.14 -0.80 4.24
CA MET A 159 14.86 -0.83 2.81
C MET A 159 14.89 -2.25 2.27
N SER A 160 14.00 -2.54 1.32
CA SER A 160 14.08 -3.76 0.51
C SER A 160 15.24 -3.62 -0.47
N GLN A 161 16.33 -4.36 -0.24
CA GLN A 161 17.54 -4.29 -1.09
C GLN A 161 18.15 -5.68 -1.29
N PRO A 162 17.47 -6.58 -2.01
CA PRO A 162 17.95 -7.94 -2.26
C PRO A 162 19.36 -7.98 -2.90
N GLU A 163 19.77 -6.92 -3.59
CA GLU A 163 21.10 -6.76 -4.18
C GLU A 163 22.25 -6.76 -3.17
N THR A 164 21.98 -6.49 -1.87
CA THR A 164 22.97 -6.58 -0.79
C THR A 164 23.17 -8.01 -0.29
N GLY A 165 22.40 -8.97 -0.79
CA GLY A 165 22.47 -10.38 -0.41
C GLY A 165 21.47 -10.79 0.67
N GLY A 166 20.66 -9.86 1.19
CA GLY A 166 19.53 -10.17 2.07
C GLY A 166 18.31 -9.32 1.79
N LEU A 167 17.20 -9.62 2.46
CA LEU A 167 15.90 -9.04 2.14
C LEU A 167 15.78 -7.58 2.61
N ILE A 168 16.28 -7.30 3.80
CA ILE A 168 16.21 -5.98 4.42
C ILE A 168 17.62 -5.50 4.72
N THR A 169 17.95 -4.26 4.32
CA THR A 169 19.11 -3.55 4.85
C THR A 169 18.63 -2.47 5.81
N GLU A 170 19.15 -2.47 7.03
CA GLU A 170 18.89 -1.44 8.03
C GLU A 170 20.01 -0.39 7.99
N TYR A 171 19.67 0.87 7.78
CA TYR A 171 20.61 1.98 7.75
C TYR A 171 20.44 2.89 8.95
N ALA A 172 21.56 3.36 9.49
CA ALA A 172 21.57 4.55 10.32
C ALA A 172 21.16 5.79 9.50
N LEU A 173 20.69 6.85 10.16
CA LEU A 173 20.29 8.09 9.49
C LEU A 173 21.44 8.80 8.74
N SER A 174 22.69 8.44 9.06
CA SER A 174 23.90 8.88 8.36
C SER A 174 24.15 8.17 7.02
N GLY A 175 23.43 7.07 6.74
CA GLY A 175 23.63 6.24 5.55
C GLY A 175 24.62 5.09 5.74
N VAL A 176 25.14 4.89 6.94
CA VAL A 176 25.94 3.69 7.26
C VAL A 176 25.00 2.49 7.42
N PRO A 177 25.24 1.37 6.71
CA PRO A 177 24.47 0.15 6.92
C PRO A 177 24.80 -0.44 8.29
N ASN A 178 23.79 -0.67 9.11
CA ASN A 178 23.91 -1.31 10.42
C ASN A 178 24.03 -2.83 10.28
N ARG A 179 23.13 -3.42 9.47
CA ARG A 179 23.05 -4.86 9.21
C ARG A 179 22.13 -5.18 8.03
N THR A 180 22.24 -6.42 7.57
CA THR A 180 21.32 -7.02 6.59
C THR A 180 20.58 -8.18 7.26
N ILE A 181 19.27 -8.30 6.99
CA ILE A 181 18.35 -9.25 7.63
C ILE A 181 17.66 -10.10 6.56
N GLY A 182 17.56 -11.40 6.83
CA GLY A 182 16.87 -12.36 5.98
C GLY A 182 17.69 -12.80 4.77
N ASN A 183 17.57 -14.08 4.39
CA ASN A 183 18.17 -14.62 3.18
C ASN A 183 17.20 -14.48 2.01
N LEU A 184 17.73 -14.32 0.79
CA LEU A 184 16.92 -14.38 -0.42
C LEU A 184 16.20 -15.72 -0.51
N ARG A 185 14.91 -15.69 -0.86
CA ARG A 185 14.13 -16.89 -1.13
C ARG A 185 14.65 -17.55 -2.40
N ARG A 186 14.51 -18.88 -2.47
CA ARG A 186 14.72 -19.61 -3.72
C ARG A 186 13.62 -19.22 -4.69
N THR A 187 14.01 -18.89 -5.92
CA THR A 187 13.08 -18.49 -6.97
C THR A 187 13.08 -19.48 -8.13
N GLY A 188 14.07 -20.38 -8.20
CA GLY A 188 14.29 -21.22 -9.39
C GLY A 188 14.88 -20.45 -10.57
N HIS A 189 15.15 -19.16 -10.39
CA HIS A 189 15.71 -18.25 -11.39
C HIS A 189 17.06 -17.68 -10.94
N GLU A 190 17.79 -18.33 -10.03
CA GLU A 190 19.07 -17.86 -9.48
C GLU A 190 20.14 -17.59 -10.56
N HIS A 191 20.00 -18.23 -11.72
CA HIS A 191 20.87 -18.05 -12.90
C HIS A 191 20.62 -16.70 -13.61
N ASP A 192 19.42 -16.14 -13.48
CA ASP A 192 19.07 -14.80 -13.97
C ASP A 192 19.04 -13.85 -12.76
N ARG A 193 20.14 -13.11 -12.57
CA ARG A 193 20.31 -12.22 -11.43
C ARG A 193 19.18 -11.20 -11.31
N GLU A 194 18.80 -10.55 -12.40
CA GLU A 194 17.83 -9.44 -12.33
C GLU A 194 16.43 -9.97 -12.02
N LEU A 195 16.06 -11.12 -12.59
CA LEU A 195 14.80 -11.77 -12.27
C LEU A 195 14.78 -12.28 -10.83
N HIS A 196 15.87 -12.90 -10.37
CA HIS A 196 15.99 -13.39 -9.00
C HIS A 196 15.87 -12.26 -7.95
N LEU A 197 16.52 -11.12 -8.20
CA LEU A 197 16.41 -9.94 -7.33
C LEU A 197 15.00 -9.35 -7.35
N ALA A 198 14.40 -9.19 -8.53
CA ALA A 198 13.04 -8.67 -8.66
C ALA A 198 11.99 -9.58 -7.98
N LEU A 199 12.20 -10.90 -7.99
CA LEU A 199 11.39 -11.87 -7.25
C LEU A 199 11.68 -11.88 -5.74
N ASN A 200 12.71 -11.20 -5.27
CA ASN A 200 13.03 -11.02 -3.85
C ASN A 200 12.70 -9.61 -3.32
N SER A 201 12.18 -8.72 -4.16
CA SER A 201 11.70 -7.40 -3.74
C SER A 201 10.45 -7.52 -2.87
N GLY A 202 10.37 -6.67 -1.84
CA GLY A 202 9.27 -6.73 -0.88
C GLY A 202 9.07 -5.44 -0.10
N ILE A 203 8.30 -5.54 0.99
CA ILE A 203 7.96 -4.44 1.89
C ILE A 203 8.51 -4.79 3.28
N PRO A 204 9.55 -4.09 3.77
CA PRO A 204 9.98 -4.21 5.15
C PRO A 204 8.97 -3.49 6.06
N LEU A 205 8.62 -4.13 7.16
CA LEU A 205 7.68 -3.64 8.16
C LEU A 205 8.26 -3.87 9.55
N VAL A 206 7.90 -3.00 10.49
CA VAL A 206 8.27 -3.15 11.90
C VAL A 206 7.07 -3.71 12.68
N ASP A 207 7.31 -4.75 13.45
CA ASP A 207 6.36 -5.33 14.40
C ASP A 207 6.35 -4.47 15.68
N PRO A 208 5.20 -4.21 16.34
CA PRO A 208 5.15 -3.48 17.61
C PRO A 208 6.02 -4.11 18.72
N SER A 209 6.35 -5.40 18.62
CA SER A 209 7.31 -6.04 19.50
C SER A 209 8.77 -5.61 19.27
N GLY A 210 9.06 -4.82 18.22
CA GLY A 210 10.39 -4.43 17.77
C GLY A 210 11.03 -5.40 16.76
N GLY A 211 10.39 -6.53 16.48
CA GLY A 211 10.80 -7.43 15.40
C GLY A 211 10.48 -6.86 14.01
N PHE A 212 10.74 -7.66 12.97
CA PHE A 212 10.56 -7.26 11.58
C PHE A 212 9.67 -8.23 10.83
N LEU A 213 8.94 -7.72 9.85
CA LEU A 213 8.21 -8.49 8.87
C LEU A 213 8.69 -8.10 7.48
N PHE A 214 8.80 -9.07 6.58
CA PHE A 214 9.08 -8.84 5.18
C PHE A 214 8.00 -9.49 4.32
N VAL A 215 7.26 -8.68 3.57
CA VAL A 215 6.22 -9.17 2.65
C VAL A 215 6.75 -9.10 1.23
N PHE A 216 6.84 -10.26 0.57
CA PHE A 216 7.30 -10.31 -0.82
C PHE A 216 6.23 -9.69 -1.73
N GLN A 217 6.66 -8.76 -2.60
CA GLN A 217 5.72 -8.04 -3.47
C GLN A 217 5.39 -8.78 -4.75
N THR A 218 6.30 -9.63 -5.21
CA THR A 218 6.28 -10.28 -6.51
C THR A 218 6.26 -11.80 -6.37
N GLY A 219 5.94 -12.51 -7.46
CA GLY A 219 5.90 -13.98 -7.48
C GLY A 219 4.83 -14.57 -6.55
N GLU A 220 5.07 -15.80 -6.10
CA GLU A 220 4.19 -16.48 -5.13
C GLU A 220 4.11 -15.67 -3.83
N PRO A 221 2.90 -15.27 -3.39
CA PRO A 221 2.68 -14.48 -2.19
C PRO A 221 3.15 -15.19 -0.93
N MET A 222 4.06 -14.56 -0.21
CA MET A 222 4.59 -15.07 1.05
C MET A 222 5.12 -13.92 1.91
N PHE A 223 5.34 -14.20 3.18
CA PHE A 223 6.01 -13.27 4.09
C PHE A 223 6.84 -14.01 5.14
N GLN A 224 7.82 -13.29 5.70
CA GLN A 224 8.71 -13.79 6.74
C GLN A 224 8.67 -12.87 7.96
N LYS A 225 8.75 -13.44 9.16
CA LYS A 225 8.86 -12.71 10.43
C LYS A 225 10.23 -12.95 11.06
N PHE A 226 10.83 -11.90 11.59
CA PHE A 226 12.13 -11.92 12.25
C PHE A 226 12.05 -11.32 13.66
N ASP A 227 12.91 -11.80 14.56
CA ASP A 227 13.10 -11.19 15.87
C ASP A 227 13.87 -9.86 15.77
N ARG A 228 14.08 -9.19 16.91
CA ARG A 228 14.82 -7.91 16.98
C ARG A 228 16.26 -8.04 16.53
N GLU A 229 16.86 -9.22 16.68
CA GLU A 229 18.22 -9.53 16.27
C GLU A 229 18.33 -9.86 14.78
N GLY A 230 17.19 -10.03 14.08
CA GLY A 230 17.12 -10.37 12.66
C GLY A 230 17.11 -11.87 12.38
N ARG A 231 16.87 -12.72 13.39
CA ARG A 231 16.71 -14.17 13.21
C ARG A 231 15.31 -14.49 12.72
N LEU A 232 15.21 -15.39 11.75
CA LEU A 232 13.93 -15.86 11.22
C LEU A 232 13.13 -16.57 12.33
N ILE A 233 11.93 -16.08 12.61
CA ILE A 233 10.96 -16.73 13.51
C ILE A 233 10.12 -17.71 12.70
N PHE A 234 9.51 -17.24 11.61
CA PHE A 234 8.72 -18.08 10.73
C PHE A 234 8.61 -17.52 9.30
N GLU A 235 8.22 -18.40 8.40
CA GLU A 235 7.79 -18.09 7.04
C GLU A 235 6.32 -18.54 6.87
N ARG A 236 5.57 -17.80 6.06
CA ARG A 236 4.20 -18.14 5.67
C ARG A 236 4.00 -17.95 4.17
N HIS A 237 3.44 -18.97 3.54
CA HIS A 237 2.92 -18.91 2.19
C HIS A 237 1.47 -18.46 2.26
N VAL A 238 1.10 -17.48 1.45
CA VAL A 238 -0.25 -16.92 1.49
C VAL A 238 -1.13 -17.68 0.50
N GLN A 239 -2.09 -18.41 1.05
CA GLN A 239 -3.01 -19.25 0.29
C GLN A 239 -4.46 -18.88 0.60
N GLY A 240 -5.34 -19.12 -0.39
CA GLY A 240 -6.77 -18.98 -0.20
C GLY A 240 -7.52 -18.71 -1.50
N ARG A 241 -8.82 -19.01 -1.47
CA ARG A 241 -9.69 -18.93 -2.65
C ARG A 241 -9.66 -17.58 -3.36
N GLU A 242 -9.57 -16.48 -2.60
CA GLU A 242 -9.57 -15.13 -3.16
C GLU A 242 -8.29 -14.80 -3.94
N VAL A 243 -7.21 -15.54 -3.72
CA VAL A 243 -5.92 -15.35 -4.40
C VAL A 243 -5.65 -16.39 -5.48
N ASP A 244 -6.47 -17.45 -5.59
CA ASP A 244 -6.32 -18.51 -6.61
C ASP A 244 -6.26 -17.94 -8.03
N GLU A 245 -7.10 -16.94 -8.35
CA GLU A 245 -7.09 -16.28 -9.66
C GLU A 245 -5.77 -15.54 -9.92
N VAL A 246 -5.23 -14.88 -8.89
CA VAL A 246 -3.92 -14.21 -8.97
C VAL A 246 -2.82 -15.25 -9.21
N MET A 247 -2.88 -16.39 -8.51
CA MET A 247 -1.90 -17.49 -8.65
C MET A 247 -1.95 -18.13 -10.03
N SER A 248 -3.14 -18.38 -10.55
CA SER A 248 -3.32 -18.98 -11.88
C SER A 248 -2.78 -18.10 -13.03
N ARG A 249 -2.59 -16.81 -12.78
CA ARG A 249 -2.09 -15.82 -13.74
C ARG A 249 -0.63 -15.46 -13.56
N LEU A 250 0.05 -16.07 -12.59
CA LEU A 250 1.47 -15.83 -12.40
C LEU A 250 2.23 -16.25 -13.68
N PRO A 251 3.03 -15.34 -14.25
CA PRO A 251 3.85 -15.69 -15.41
C PRO A 251 4.91 -16.71 -15.00
N THR A 252 5.19 -17.67 -15.88
CA THR A 252 6.35 -18.57 -15.79
C THR A 252 7.55 -18.04 -16.59
N THR A 253 7.31 -17.02 -17.41
CA THR A 253 8.30 -16.32 -18.24
C THR A 253 8.02 -14.83 -18.20
N TRP A 254 9.05 -14.02 -17.99
CA TRP A 254 8.92 -12.57 -17.85
C TRP A 254 9.44 -11.86 -19.10
N PRO A 255 8.65 -10.97 -19.72
CA PRO A 255 9.15 -10.17 -20.83
C PRO A 255 10.23 -9.20 -20.33
N THR A 256 11.24 -8.98 -21.15
CA THR A 256 12.29 -7.98 -20.86
C THR A 256 11.92 -6.61 -21.43
N ARG A 257 12.35 -5.57 -20.73
CA ARG A 257 12.28 -4.18 -21.19
C ARG A 257 13.69 -3.66 -21.42
N LYS A 258 13.95 -3.16 -22.62
CA LYS A 258 15.20 -2.46 -22.92
C LYS A 258 15.26 -1.15 -22.17
N THR A 259 16.39 -0.92 -21.54
CA THR A 259 16.76 0.31 -20.84
C THR A 259 18.17 0.73 -21.28
N ASP A 260 18.57 1.95 -20.95
CA ASP A 260 19.89 2.50 -21.35
C ASP A 260 21.08 1.67 -20.83
N GLU A 261 20.86 0.79 -19.84
CA GLU A 261 21.89 -0.05 -19.22
C GLU A 261 21.69 -1.55 -19.44
N GLY A 262 20.67 -1.96 -20.20
CA GLY A 262 20.43 -3.37 -20.52
C GLY A 262 18.96 -3.77 -20.55
N GLU A 263 18.72 -5.08 -20.64
CA GLU A 263 17.39 -5.68 -20.58
C GLU A 263 17.03 -6.06 -19.14
N LEU A 264 15.94 -5.49 -18.62
CA LEU A 264 15.43 -5.79 -17.28
C LEU A 264 14.11 -6.57 -17.37
N PRO A 265 13.90 -7.62 -16.56
CA PRO A 265 12.64 -8.35 -16.55
C PRO A 265 11.51 -7.50 -15.97
N LEU A 266 10.35 -7.52 -16.62
CA LEU A 266 9.15 -6.86 -16.13
C LEU A 266 8.40 -7.79 -15.16
N VAL A 267 8.77 -7.74 -13.88
CA VAL A 267 8.12 -8.53 -12.83
C VAL A 267 6.96 -7.73 -12.22
N THR A 268 5.73 -8.09 -12.54
CA THR A 268 4.55 -7.43 -11.98
C THR A 268 4.29 -7.89 -10.54
N PRO A 269 3.87 -6.99 -9.64
CA PRO A 269 3.57 -7.36 -8.26
C PRO A 269 2.30 -8.20 -8.13
N THR A 270 2.25 -9.06 -7.12
CA THR A 270 1.06 -9.75 -6.62
C THR A 270 0.48 -9.08 -5.37
N ILE A 271 1.34 -8.45 -4.57
CA ILE A 271 0.98 -7.64 -3.40
C ILE A 271 1.15 -6.16 -3.75
N ARG A 272 0.09 -5.36 -3.52
CA ARG A 272 0.16 -3.91 -3.68
C ARG A 272 0.76 -3.24 -2.44
N THR A 273 0.33 -3.62 -1.26
CA THR A 273 0.80 -2.96 -0.04
C THR A 273 0.58 -3.85 1.17
N ALA A 274 1.33 -3.59 2.23
CA ALA A 274 1.13 -4.22 3.52
C ALA A 274 1.42 -3.22 4.63
N ALA A 275 0.78 -3.44 5.78
CA ALA A 275 0.99 -2.65 6.99
C ALA A 275 0.75 -3.51 8.23
N VAL A 276 1.38 -3.15 9.34
CA VAL A 276 1.18 -3.77 10.64
C VAL A 276 0.39 -2.80 11.51
N ASP A 277 -0.69 -3.25 12.13
CA ASP A 277 -1.44 -2.44 13.09
C ASP A 277 -0.81 -2.49 14.49
N ARG A 278 -1.31 -1.67 15.42
CA ARG A 278 -0.78 -1.59 16.78
C ARG A 278 -0.92 -2.87 17.60
N HIS A 279 -1.75 -3.82 17.15
CA HIS A 279 -1.92 -5.12 17.78
C HIS A 279 -0.96 -6.17 17.19
N GLY A 280 -0.11 -5.78 16.24
CA GLY A 280 0.81 -6.68 15.55
C GLY A 280 0.14 -7.50 14.45
N GLN A 281 -1.08 -7.16 14.04
CA GLN A 281 -1.72 -7.84 12.93
C GLN A 281 -1.15 -7.33 11.61
N LEU A 282 -0.76 -8.24 10.73
CA LEU A 282 -0.24 -7.94 9.40
C LEU A 282 -1.37 -7.92 8.39
N TRP A 283 -1.56 -6.79 7.72
CA TRP A 283 -2.54 -6.62 6.64
C TRP A 283 -1.81 -6.62 5.31
N ILE A 284 -2.17 -7.54 4.41
CA ILE A 284 -1.57 -7.73 3.09
C ILE A 284 -2.66 -7.50 2.03
N SER A 285 -2.53 -6.44 1.23
CA SER A 285 -3.46 -6.13 0.14
C SER A 285 -2.91 -6.57 -1.20
N PHE A 286 -3.71 -7.34 -1.94
CA PHE A 286 -3.33 -7.91 -3.23
C PHE A 286 -3.57 -6.93 -4.39
N VAL A 287 -3.11 -7.30 -5.58
CA VAL A 287 -3.58 -6.67 -6.83
C VAL A 287 -5.05 -6.94 -7.11
N ALA A 288 -5.59 -8.03 -6.57
CA ALA A 288 -7.02 -8.29 -6.47
C ALA A 288 -7.64 -7.51 -5.28
N PRO A 289 -8.95 -7.20 -5.30
CA PRO A 289 -9.60 -6.34 -4.33
C PRO A 289 -9.89 -7.05 -2.99
N PHE A 290 -8.88 -7.71 -2.44
CA PHE A 290 -8.90 -8.41 -1.18
C PHE A 290 -7.66 -8.03 -0.36
N THR A 291 -7.83 -8.08 0.95
CA THR A 291 -6.77 -7.87 1.91
C THR A 291 -6.84 -8.99 2.94
N TYR A 292 -5.75 -9.73 3.12
CA TYR A 292 -5.68 -10.74 4.16
C TYR A 292 -5.08 -10.13 5.42
N VAL A 293 -5.62 -10.49 6.57
CA VAL A 293 -5.10 -10.07 7.86
C VAL A 293 -4.63 -11.30 8.61
N TYR A 294 -3.37 -11.27 9.02
CA TYR A 294 -2.73 -12.29 9.82
C TYR A 294 -2.54 -11.77 11.24
N ASP A 295 -2.68 -12.62 12.24
CA ASP A 295 -2.30 -12.29 13.60
C ASP A 295 -0.77 -12.30 13.79
N ALA A 296 -0.33 -12.02 15.02
CA ALA A 296 1.09 -11.90 15.36
C ALA A 296 1.86 -13.23 15.23
N ASP A 297 1.15 -14.37 15.24
CA ASP A 297 1.70 -15.73 15.12
C ASP A 297 1.73 -16.21 13.65
N GLY A 298 1.21 -15.37 12.73
CA GLY A 298 1.22 -15.62 11.30
C GLY A 298 0.05 -16.47 10.82
N ASP A 299 -1.00 -16.62 11.62
CA ASP A 299 -2.22 -17.31 11.23
C ASP A 299 -3.21 -16.34 10.59
N LYS A 300 -3.86 -16.77 9.50
CA LYS A 300 -4.82 -15.93 8.78
C LYS A 300 -6.06 -15.74 9.64
N ALA A 301 -6.22 -14.54 10.18
CA ALA A 301 -7.34 -14.18 11.06
C ALA A 301 -8.61 -13.81 10.27
N ARG A 302 -8.47 -13.12 9.13
CA ARG A 302 -9.61 -12.68 8.31
C ARG A 302 -9.24 -12.32 6.88
N THR A 303 -10.27 -12.27 6.04
CA THR A 303 -10.22 -11.69 4.69
C THR A 303 -11.09 -10.45 4.65
N VAL A 304 -10.57 -9.37 4.10
CA VAL A 304 -11.19 -8.04 4.08
C VAL A 304 -11.39 -7.59 2.64
N GLN A 305 -12.49 -6.90 2.40
CA GLN A 305 -12.76 -6.18 1.15
C GLN A 305 -13.09 -4.72 1.47
N PHE A 306 -12.36 -3.77 0.87
CA PHE A 306 -12.58 -2.34 1.10
C PHE A 306 -13.64 -1.79 0.14
N ARG A 307 -14.60 -1.04 0.69
CA ARG A 307 -15.65 -0.37 -0.09
C ARG A 307 -15.76 1.10 0.30
N ALA A 308 -15.49 1.98 -0.65
CA ALA A 308 -15.71 3.41 -0.54
C ALA A 308 -16.75 3.86 -1.59
N ALA A 309 -16.37 4.74 -2.52
CA ALA A 309 -17.20 5.06 -3.70
C ALA A 309 -17.48 3.84 -4.59
N GLY A 310 -16.66 2.79 -4.46
CA GLY A 310 -16.81 1.50 -5.10
C GLY A 310 -15.97 0.46 -4.39
N LEU A 311 -15.76 -0.67 -5.05
CA LEU A 311 -14.77 -1.64 -4.60
C LEU A 311 -13.36 -1.03 -4.73
N THR A 312 -12.56 -1.11 -3.68
CA THR A 312 -11.26 -0.43 -3.62
C THR A 312 -10.14 -1.45 -3.41
N THR A 313 -9.09 -1.33 -4.22
CA THR A 313 -7.83 -2.05 -4.04
C THR A 313 -6.80 -1.07 -3.46
N PRO A 314 -6.37 -1.24 -2.19
CA PRO A 314 -5.40 -0.34 -1.55
C PRO A 314 -4.06 -0.28 -2.28
N ASN A 315 -3.55 0.94 -2.52
CA ASN A 315 -2.16 1.16 -2.93
C ASN A 315 -1.23 1.46 -1.74
N SER A 316 -1.79 1.92 -0.63
CA SER A 316 -1.12 2.08 0.65
C SER A 316 -2.10 1.82 1.79
N LEU A 317 -1.59 1.31 2.91
CA LEU A 317 -2.31 1.20 4.18
C LEU A 317 -1.50 1.93 5.25
N PHE A 318 -2.15 2.75 6.07
CA PHE A 318 -1.51 3.38 7.22
C PHE A 318 -2.46 3.43 8.41
N PHE A 319 -2.02 2.94 9.56
CA PHE A 319 -2.78 3.01 10.81
C PHE A 319 -2.44 4.30 11.56
N GLY A 320 -3.33 5.28 11.45
CA GLY A 320 -3.19 6.57 12.12
C GLY A 320 -3.70 6.57 13.57
N LYS A 321 -3.96 7.78 14.05
CA LYS A 321 -4.51 8.02 15.39
C LYS A 321 -5.85 7.27 15.56
N ASN A 322 -6.12 6.79 16.79
CA ASN A 322 -7.35 6.10 17.15
C ASN A 322 -7.70 4.85 16.30
N ASP A 323 -6.70 4.13 15.77
CA ASP A 323 -6.87 2.94 14.91
C ASP A 323 -7.61 3.23 13.61
N ARG A 324 -7.58 4.47 13.15
CA ARG A 324 -8.13 4.80 11.85
C ARG A 324 -7.18 4.34 10.75
N LEU A 325 -7.71 3.57 9.82
CA LEU A 325 -6.97 3.08 8.67
C LEU A 325 -7.13 4.04 7.50
N LEU A 326 -6.01 4.56 7.01
CA LEU A 326 -5.91 5.48 5.88
C LEU A 326 -5.49 4.72 4.62
N VAL A 327 -6.18 4.96 3.50
CA VAL A 327 -6.07 4.15 2.28
C VAL A 327 -6.00 5.03 1.03
N THR A 328 -4.99 4.80 0.18
CA THR A 328 -4.88 5.36 -1.18
C THR A 328 -5.41 4.35 -2.21
N PRO A 329 -5.82 4.78 -3.44
CA PRO A 329 -5.68 6.11 -4.04
C PRO A 329 -6.73 7.15 -3.62
N GLY A 330 -7.88 6.74 -3.07
CA GLY A 330 -8.99 7.67 -2.82
C GLY A 330 -8.92 8.50 -1.54
N LEU A 331 -7.80 8.44 -0.80
CA LEU A 331 -7.61 9.12 0.48
C LEU A 331 -8.75 8.83 1.47
N TYR A 332 -9.14 7.55 1.53
CA TYR A 332 -10.25 7.06 2.32
C TYR A 332 -9.82 6.75 3.74
N GLU A 333 -10.76 6.92 4.66
CA GLU A 333 -10.66 6.52 6.05
C GLU A 333 -11.58 5.32 6.31
N PHE A 334 -11.10 4.39 7.13
CA PHE A 334 -11.83 3.23 7.60
C PHE A 334 -11.58 3.02 9.10
N LEU A 335 -12.48 2.30 9.78
CA LEU A 335 -12.21 1.79 11.12
C LEU A 335 -11.21 0.63 11.04
N GLY A 336 -10.17 0.65 11.88
CA GLY A 336 -9.23 -0.46 12.05
C GLY A 336 -9.87 -1.70 12.69
N ALA A 337 -9.12 -2.81 12.71
CA ALA A 337 -9.62 -4.13 13.13
C ALA A 337 -10.28 -4.13 14.53
N GLY A 338 -9.68 -3.46 15.51
CA GLY A 338 -10.19 -3.41 16.89
C GLY A 338 -11.54 -2.71 17.06
N GLN A 339 -11.88 -1.75 16.17
CA GLN A 339 -13.14 -1.01 16.22
C GLN A 339 -14.22 -1.58 15.30
N ALA A 340 -13.83 -2.11 14.13
CA ALA A 340 -14.75 -2.73 13.19
C ALA A 340 -15.48 -3.96 13.79
N GLY A 341 -14.76 -4.79 14.57
CA GLY A 341 -15.35 -5.95 15.25
C GLY A 341 -16.38 -5.61 16.33
N ARG A 342 -16.23 -4.44 16.99
CA ARG A 342 -17.20 -3.94 17.98
C ARG A 342 -18.43 -3.33 17.31
N ALA A 343 -18.23 -2.54 16.25
CA ALA A 343 -19.32 -1.94 15.48
C ALA A 343 -20.18 -3.00 14.76
N GLY A 344 -19.55 -4.05 14.22
CA GLY A 344 -20.26 -5.19 13.60
C GLY A 344 -21.13 -5.98 14.60
N ARG A 345 -20.63 -6.21 15.83
CA ARG A 345 -21.39 -6.87 16.89
C ARG A 345 -22.53 -5.99 17.44
N ALA A 346 -22.32 -4.69 17.59
CA ALA A 346 -23.36 -3.75 18.01
C ALA A 346 -24.47 -3.59 16.94
N GLY A 347 -24.09 -3.57 15.65
CA GLY A 347 -25.05 -3.52 14.54
C GLY A 347 -25.92 -4.80 14.44
N GLN A 348 -25.36 -5.97 14.73
CA GLN A 348 -26.12 -7.23 14.79
C GLN A 348 -27.04 -7.29 16.03
N ALA A 349 -26.63 -6.75 17.18
CA ALA A 349 -27.47 -6.66 18.36
C ALA A 349 -28.67 -5.70 18.16
N GLY A 350 -28.46 -4.54 17.53
CA GLY A 350 -29.54 -3.58 17.24
C GLY A 350 -30.56 -4.06 16.20
N LEU A 351 -30.17 -4.96 15.30
CA LEU A 351 -31.08 -5.62 14.35
C LEU A 351 -31.93 -6.71 15.01
N ALA A 352 -31.42 -7.39 16.05
CA ALA A 352 -32.18 -8.34 16.84
C ALA A 352 -33.21 -7.65 17.75
N GLU A 353 -32.90 -6.46 18.26
CA GLU A 353 -33.79 -5.69 19.15
C GLU A 353 -34.94 -4.99 18.39
N ARG A 354 -34.71 -4.57 17.13
CA ARG A 354 -35.74 -3.96 16.28
C ARG A 354 -36.69 -4.97 15.62
N ALA A 355 -36.41 -6.27 15.69
CA ALA A 355 -37.31 -7.31 15.19
C ALA A 355 -38.45 -7.67 16.18
N GLY A 356 -38.48 -7.06 17.37
CA GLY A 356 -39.42 -7.39 18.45
C GLY A 356 -40.73 -6.58 18.52
N TRP A 357 -40.85 -5.45 17.83
CA TRP A 357 -42.04 -4.58 17.92
C TRP A 357 -42.33 -3.87 16.60
N ALA A 358 -43.34 -4.33 15.87
CA ALA A 358 -44.32 -3.47 15.19
C ALA A 358 -45.44 -4.34 14.63
N GLY A 359 -46.62 -4.23 15.27
CA GLY A 359 -47.86 -4.81 14.80
C GLY A 359 -48.34 -4.18 13.49
N ARG A 360 -49.31 -4.89 12.92
CA ARG A 360 -50.13 -4.51 11.77
C ARG A 360 -50.57 -3.05 11.87
N ASP A 361 -50.34 -2.27 10.83
CA ASP A 361 -51.33 -1.37 10.23
C ASP A 361 -50.83 -0.90 8.85
N GLY A 362 -51.79 -0.79 7.93
CA GLY A 362 -51.56 -0.72 6.50
C GLY A 362 -50.88 0.56 6.00
N LEU A 363 -49.93 0.38 5.09
CA LEU A 363 -49.46 1.44 4.19
C LEU A 363 -49.67 0.95 2.75
N SER A 364 -50.49 1.70 2.03
CA SER A 364 -50.76 1.59 0.60
C SER A 364 -49.47 1.73 -0.21
N VAL A 365 -49.22 0.73 -1.06
CA VAL A 365 -48.11 0.75 -2.03
C VAL A 365 -48.58 1.51 -3.26
N GLU A 366 -48.04 2.71 -3.51
CA GLU A 366 -48.15 3.34 -4.83
C GLU A 366 -47.15 2.71 -5.81
N PRO A 367 -47.54 2.45 -7.07
CA PRO A 367 -46.64 1.87 -8.05
C PRO A 367 -45.58 2.89 -8.51
N ILE A 368 -44.34 2.43 -8.57
CA ILE A 368 -43.18 3.16 -9.07
C ILE A 368 -43.36 3.42 -10.58
N LEU A 369 -43.25 4.68 -11.00
CA LEU A 369 -43.27 5.06 -12.42
C LEU A 369 -42.05 4.50 -13.16
N PRO A 370 -42.20 4.04 -14.42
CA PRO A 370 -41.10 3.48 -15.19
C PRO A 370 -40.03 4.52 -15.54
N ILE A 371 -38.78 4.09 -15.48
CA ILE A 371 -37.58 4.90 -15.79
C ILE A 371 -37.58 5.23 -17.30
N PRO A 372 -37.39 6.50 -17.70
CA PRO A 372 -37.31 6.85 -19.11
C PRO A 372 -36.03 6.30 -19.77
N PRO A 373 -36.07 5.97 -21.07
CA PRO A 373 -34.92 5.40 -21.77
C PRO A 373 -33.77 6.39 -21.90
N ILE A 374 -32.55 5.86 -21.74
CA ILE A 374 -31.28 6.60 -21.86
C ILE A 374 -31.12 7.08 -23.31
N GLN A 375 -30.87 8.37 -23.52
CA GLN A 375 -30.53 8.90 -24.84
C GLN A 375 -29.10 8.50 -25.25
N PRO A 376 -28.86 8.16 -26.53
CA PRO A 376 -27.53 7.82 -27.02
C PRO A 376 -26.61 9.05 -27.01
N ILE A 377 -25.37 8.83 -26.56
CA ILE A 377 -24.30 9.82 -26.51
C ILE A 377 -23.85 10.13 -27.96
N LEU A 378 -23.85 11.41 -28.33
CA LEU A 378 -23.33 11.86 -29.63
C LEU A 378 -21.80 11.61 -29.71
N PRO A 379 -21.28 11.18 -30.88
CA PRO A 379 -19.85 10.93 -31.04
C PRO A 379 -19.04 12.22 -30.88
N ILE A 380 -17.94 12.12 -30.13
CA ILE A 380 -16.97 13.19 -29.91
C ILE A 380 -16.36 13.59 -31.27
N GLN A 381 -16.47 14.87 -31.64
CA GLN A 381 -15.80 15.40 -32.81
C GLN A 381 -14.27 15.31 -32.63
N ALA A 382 -13.58 14.79 -33.64
CA ALA A 382 -12.13 14.68 -33.64
C ALA A 382 -11.47 16.07 -33.54
N PHE A 383 -10.54 16.23 -32.61
CA PHE A 383 -9.71 17.43 -32.51
C PHE A 383 -8.81 17.55 -33.76
N PRO A 384 -8.63 18.77 -34.32
CA PRO A 384 -7.69 18.98 -35.41
C PRO A 384 -6.24 18.72 -34.94
N PRO A 385 -5.35 18.24 -35.84
CA PRO A 385 -3.97 17.93 -35.50
C PRO A 385 -3.21 19.20 -35.06
N ILE A 386 -2.41 19.04 -34.01
CA ILE A 386 -1.53 20.08 -33.46
C ILE A 386 -0.44 20.41 -34.49
N GLN A 387 -0.28 21.69 -34.83
CA GLN A 387 0.79 22.12 -35.74
C GLN A 387 2.17 22.10 -35.05
N PRO A 388 3.25 21.76 -35.77
CA PRO A 388 4.60 21.75 -35.20
C PRO A 388 5.04 23.15 -34.77
N ILE A 389 5.69 23.23 -33.60
CA ILE A 389 6.30 24.47 -33.10
C ILE A 389 7.58 24.75 -33.93
N PRO A 390 7.74 25.96 -34.49
CA PRO A 390 8.96 26.30 -35.22
C PRO A 390 10.18 26.36 -34.29
N PRO A 391 11.39 26.04 -34.80
CA PRO A 391 12.61 26.03 -34.00
C PRO A 391 12.95 27.41 -33.45
N LEU A 392 13.42 27.44 -32.20
CA LEU A 392 13.90 28.65 -31.52
C LEU A 392 15.10 29.23 -32.28
N GLN A 393 15.04 30.54 -32.57
CA GLN A 393 16.18 31.24 -33.16
C GLN A 393 17.32 31.41 -32.14
N PRO A 394 18.59 31.33 -32.57
CA PRO A 394 19.73 31.57 -31.67
C PRO A 394 19.73 33.00 -31.13
N PHE A 395 20.08 33.15 -29.86
CA PHE A 395 20.27 34.47 -29.25
C PHE A 395 21.48 35.19 -29.88
N PRO A 396 21.39 36.52 -30.10
CA PRO A 396 22.52 37.30 -30.57
C PRO A 396 23.65 37.35 -29.51
N PRO A 397 24.92 37.46 -29.93
CA PRO A 397 26.06 37.50 -29.01
C PRO A 397 26.04 38.76 -28.14
N LEU A 398 26.49 38.60 -26.90
CA LEU A 398 26.61 39.70 -25.93
C LEU A 398 27.72 40.69 -26.35
N PRO A 399 27.52 42.00 -26.13
CA PRO A 399 28.53 43.01 -26.44
C PRO A 399 29.77 42.87 -25.53
N PRO A 400 30.96 43.25 -26.02
CA PRO A 400 32.19 43.14 -25.25
C PRO A 400 32.20 44.11 -24.05
N VAL A 401 32.73 43.63 -22.94
CA VAL A 401 32.93 44.39 -21.71
C VAL A 401 34.16 45.31 -21.90
N PRO A 402 34.06 46.62 -21.59
CA PRO A 402 35.19 47.54 -21.74
C PRO A 402 36.31 47.24 -20.73
N PRO A 403 37.58 47.42 -21.11
CA PRO A 403 38.71 47.21 -20.21
C PRO A 403 38.78 48.33 -19.14
N THR A 404 39.14 47.93 -17.92
CA THR A 404 39.33 48.78 -16.74
C THR A 404 40.53 49.69 -16.85
#